data_AF-A0A6I3BCB4-F1
#
_entry.id   AF-A0A6I3BCB4-F1
#
_cell.length_a   1.000
_cell.length_b   1.000
_cell.length_c   1.000
_cell.angle_alpha   90.00
_cell.angle_beta   90.00
_cell.angle_gamma   90.00
#
_symmetry.space_group_name_H-M   'P 1'
#
loop_
_entity.id
_entity.type
_entity.pdbx_description
1 polymer ?
#
loop_
_entity_poly.entity_id
_entity_poly.type
_entity_poly.pdbx_seq_one_letter_code
_entity_poly.pdbx_strand_id
1 'polypeptide(L)'
;YGHKLIVIVCDNGGYAVINRLQVNQGGVPFNNQLADCEPANLVYVDFAQHAASMGAISETVGSIDELETAFARARKSDRTHVIVIKTSPNDWTEGGSFWEVGVPTTSHRPEVLKAGEVMREGKKQQRIGW
;
A
#
# COMPACT_ATOMS: atom_id res chain seq x y z
N TYR A 1 -22.89 -7.76 21.83
CA TYR A 1 -22.28 -7.97 20.50
C TYR A 1 -21.56 -6.70 20.09
N GLY A 2 -20.29 -6.81 19.71
CA GLY A 2 -19.39 -5.70 19.49
C GLY A 2 -18.03 -5.99 20.11
N HIS A 3 -17.13 -6.60 19.35
CA HIS A 3 -15.75 -6.77 19.78
C HIS A 3 -15.00 -5.47 19.50
N LYS A 4 -14.29 -4.96 20.52
CA LYS A 4 -13.31 -3.90 20.33
C LYS A 4 -12.24 -4.35 19.34
N LEU A 5 -11.91 -3.48 18.38
CA LEU A 5 -10.78 -3.66 17.47
C LEU A 5 -9.70 -2.60 17.72
N ILE A 6 -8.46 -2.95 17.43
CA ILE A 6 -7.39 -1.98 17.20
C ILE A 6 -7.10 -2.03 15.70
N VAL A 7 -7.36 -0.94 15.00
CA VAL A 7 -7.17 -0.84 13.54
C VAL A 7 -6.00 0.09 13.28
N ILE A 8 -5.06 -0.36 12.46
CA ILE A 8 -3.95 0.47 12.00
C ILE A 8 -4.19 0.74 10.51
N VAL A 9 -4.33 2.02 10.17
CA VAL A 9 -4.50 2.47 8.79
C VAL A 9 -3.14 2.99 8.32
N CYS A 10 -2.53 2.26 7.39
CA CYS A 10 -1.31 2.71 6.71
C CYS A 10 -1.70 3.62 5.55
N ASP A 11 -1.71 4.93 5.80
CA ASP A 11 -2.06 5.93 4.79
C ASP A 11 -0.82 6.28 3.96
N ASN A 12 -0.78 5.72 2.74
CA ASN A 12 0.28 5.95 1.76
C ASN A 12 -0.16 6.86 0.60
N GLY A 13 -1.38 7.42 0.65
CA GLY A 13 -1.87 8.34 -0.38
C GLY A 13 -2.26 7.70 -1.73
N GLY A 14 -2.37 6.37 -1.84
CA GLY A 14 -2.82 5.73 -3.07
C GLY A 14 -2.60 4.21 -3.17
N TYR A 15 -2.54 3.71 -4.39
CA TYR A 15 -2.35 2.30 -4.72
C TYR A 15 -0.86 1.94 -4.82
N ALA A 16 -0.10 2.08 -3.73
CA ALA A 16 1.36 1.86 -3.73
C ALA A 16 1.79 0.50 -4.28
N VAL A 17 1.09 -0.59 -3.93
CA VAL A 17 1.39 -1.94 -4.46
C VAL A 17 1.13 -2.01 -5.97
N ILE A 18 0.02 -1.45 -6.45
CA ILE A 18 -0.29 -1.42 -7.89
C ILE A 18 0.77 -0.62 -8.64
N ASN A 19 1.19 0.52 -8.10
CA ASN A 19 2.27 1.31 -8.67
C ASN A 19 3.57 0.51 -8.78
N ARG A 20 3.95 -0.19 -7.71
CA ARG A 20 5.15 -1.06 -7.71
C ARG A 20 5.04 -2.15 -8.76
N LEU A 21 3.91 -2.85 -8.85
CA LEU A 21 3.71 -3.88 -9.87
C LEU A 21 3.82 -3.32 -11.28
N GLN A 22 3.17 -2.18 -11.55
CA GLN A 22 3.19 -1.53 -12.85
C GLN A 22 4.61 -1.10 -13.26
N VAL A 23 5.35 -0.47 -12.36
CA VAL A 23 6.74 -0.04 -12.60
C VAL A 23 7.67 -1.24 -12.79
N ASN A 24 7.49 -2.31 -12.00
CA ASN A 24 8.28 -3.54 -12.14
C ASN A 24 8.07 -4.23 -13.50
N GLN A 25 6.91 -4.04 -14.14
CA GLN A 25 6.65 -4.54 -15.49
C GLN A 25 7.08 -3.59 -16.62
N GLY A 26 7.91 -2.59 -16.30
CA GLY A 26 8.42 -1.60 -17.26
C GLY A 26 7.42 -0.50 -17.61
N GLY A 27 6.29 -0.44 -16.89
CA GLY A 27 5.34 0.66 -16.99
C GLY A 27 5.84 1.93 -16.32
N VAL A 28 5.17 3.05 -16.58
CA VAL A 28 5.31 4.31 -15.83
C VAL A 28 4.12 4.47 -14.89
N PRO A 29 4.23 5.12 -13.73
CA PRO A 29 3.09 5.42 -12.87
C PRO A 29 1.92 6.04 -13.64
N PHE A 30 0.69 5.65 -13.31
CA PHE A 30 -0.52 6.20 -13.93
C PHE A 30 -1.65 6.22 -12.91
N ASN A 31 -1.94 7.41 -12.36
CA ASN A 31 -3.03 7.64 -11.41
C ASN A 31 -3.06 6.68 -10.22
N ASN A 32 -1.91 6.12 -9.84
CA ASN A 32 -1.81 5.21 -8.71
C ASN A 32 -1.72 5.98 -7.39
N GLN A 33 -1.05 7.14 -7.38
CA GLN A 33 -1.03 8.04 -6.24
C GLN A 33 -1.97 9.20 -6.47
N LEU A 34 -2.66 9.66 -5.42
CA LEU A 34 -3.55 10.82 -5.54
C LEU A 34 -2.82 12.07 -6.06
N ALA A 35 -1.52 12.21 -5.74
CA ALA A 35 -0.68 13.29 -6.24
C ALA A 35 -0.44 13.23 -7.75
N ASP A 36 -0.48 12.04 -8.35
CA ASP A 36 -0.25 11.83 -9.79
C ASP A 36 -1.52 12.01 -10.62
N CYS A 37 -2.69 12.14 -9.98
CA CYS A 37 -3.99 12.20 -10.66
C CYS A 37 -4.35 13.58 -11.24
N GLU A 38 -3.45 14.57 -11.14
CA GLU A 38 -3.66 15.97 -11.56
C GLU A 38 -5.05 16.57 -11.19
N PRO A 39 -5.55 16.39 -9.95
CA PRO A 39 -6.88 16.89 -9.62
C PRO A 39 -6.89 18.42 -9.51
N ALA A 40 -7.97 19.06 -9.97
CA ALA A 40 -8.14 20.51 -9.86
C ALA A 40 -8.06 21.01 -8.40
N ASN A 41 -8.50 20.18 -7.45
CA ASN A 41 -8.38 20.42 -6.00
C ASN A 41 -8.03 19.09 -5.32
N LEU A 42 -6.74 18.84 -5.08
CA LEU A 42 -6.31 17.64 -4.37
C LEU A 42 -6.76 17.71 -2.90
N VAL A 43 -7.54 16.72 -2.46
CA VAL A 43 -7.97 16.58 -1.06
C VAL A 43 -7.64 15.18 -0.58
N TYR A 44 -6.91 15.10 0.52
CA TYR A 44 -6.64 13.85 1.22
C TYR A 44 -7.74 13.57 2.24
N VAL A 45 -8.06 12.30 2.42
CA VAL A 45 -9.02 11.86 3.45
C VAL A 45 -8.34 11.94 4.81
N ASP A 46 -8.94 12.64 5.76
CA ASP A 46 -8.55 12.52 7.17
C ASP A 46 -9.20 11.26 7.75
N PHE A 47 -8.49 10.14 7.66
CA PHE A 47 -8.99 8.84 8.15
C PHE A 47 -9.21 8.83 9.66
N ALA A 48 -8.47 9.64 10.43
CA ALA A 48 -8.63 9.71 11.87
C ALA A 48 -9.95 10.42 12.20
N GLN A 49 -10.21 11.59 11.60
CA GLN A 49 -11.50 12.28 11.76
C GLN A 49 -12.67 11.45 11.24
N HIS A 50 -12.49 10.74 10.11
CA HIS A 50 -13.52 9.82 9.61
C HIS A 50 -13.84 8.72 10.63
N ALA A 51 -12.83 8.07 11.22
CA ALA A 51 -13.02 7.07 12.27
C ALA A 51 -13.67 7.66 13.54
N ALA A 52 -13.27 8.86 13.96
CA ALA A 52 -13.89 9.57 15.07
C ALA A 52 -15.38 9.82 14.84
N SER A 53 -15.77 10.22 13.62
CA SER A 53 -17.17 10.44 13.25
C SER A 53 -18.02 9.16 13.34
N MET A 54 -17.38 7.98 13.19
CA MET A 54 -18.00 6.67 13.35
C MET A 54 -18.02 6.17 14.81
N GLY A 55 -17.54 6.98 15.76
CA GLY A 55 -17.55 6.68 17.19
C GLY A 55 -16.33 5.93 17.72
N ALA A 56 -15.26 5.78 16.91
CA ALA A 56 -13.99 5.24 17.38
C ALA A 56 -13.21 6.27 18.21
N ILE A 57 -12.26 5.80 19.02
CA ILE A 57 -11.11 6.61 19.43
C ILE A 57 -10.14 6.59 18.26
N SER A 58 -9.56 7.73 17.90
CA SER A 58 -8.64 7.77 16.77
C SER A 58 -7.56 8.81 16.94
N GLU A 59 -6.38 8.51 16.43
CA GLU A 59 -5.23 9.39 16.43
C GLU A 59 -4.38 9.18 15.18
N THR A 60 -3.67 10.22 14.75
CA THR A 60 -2.67 10.14 13.68
C THR A 60 -1.28 10.16 14.29
N VAL A 61 -0.39 9.28 13.82
CA VAL A 61 1.00 9.19 14.24
C VAL A 61 1.94 9.34 13.03
N GLY A 62 3.13 9.90 13.26
CA GLY A 62 4.14 10.18 12.24
C GLY A 62 5.38 9.29 12.30
N SER A 63 5.51 8.42 13.31
CA SER A 63 6.70 7.59 13.50
C SER A 63 6.37 6.22 14.10
N ILE A 64 7.35 5.31 14.05
CA ILE A 64 7.25 3.98 14.68
C ILE A 64 7.14 4.12 16.20
N ASP A 65 7.92 4.99 16.84
CA ASP A 65 7.87 5.22 18.29
C ASP A 65 6.50 5.75 18.74
N GLU A 66 5.92 6.66 17.95
CA GLU A 66 4.56 7.15 18.19
C GLU A 66 3.52 6.04 17.99
N LEU A 67 3.69 5.17 16.99
CA LEU A 67 2.83 4.02 16.77
C LEU A 67 2.87 3.04 17.94
N GLU A 68 4.06 2.74 18.49
CA GLU A 68 4.19 1.89 19.68
C GLU A 68 3.45 2.48 20.89
N THR A 69 3.59 3.79 21.08
CA THR A 69 2.93 4.51 22.17
C THR A 69 1.41 4.56 21.98
N ALA A 70 0.94 4.82 20.76
CA ALA A 70 -0.48 4.81 20.40
C ALA A 70 -1.09 3.41 20.55
N PHE A 71 -0.36 2.36 20.16
CA PHE A 71 -0.81 0.98 20.33
C PHE A 71 -0.97 0.62 21.81
N ALA A 72 -0.10 1.13 22.69
CA ALA A 72 -0.27 0.97 24.13
C ALA A 72 -1.54 1.68 24.66
N ARG A 73 -1.89 2.86 24.15
CA ARG A 73 -3.17 3.54 24.46
C ARG A 73 -4.36 2.75 23.92
N ALA A 74 -4.29 2.29 22.67
CA ALA A 74 -5.32 1.51 22.01
C ALA A 74 -5.66 0.21 22.77
N ARG A 75 -4.66 -0.47 23.33
CA ARG A 75 -4.90 -1.64 24.21
C ARG A 75 -5.72 -1.30 25.44
N LYS A 76 -5.58 -0.11 26.01
CA LYS A 76 -6.31 0.35 27.20
C LYS A 76 -7.69 0.96 26.90
N SER A 77 -7.99 1.28 25.64
CA SER A 77 -9.28 1.84 25.23
C SER A 77 -10.46 0.91 25.54
N ASP A 78 -11.59 1.49 25.88
CA ASP A 78 -12.87 0.82 26.16
C ASP A 78 -13.69 0.51 24.88
N ARG A 79 -13.36 1.17 23.76
CA ARG A 79 -13.96 0.97 22.43
C ARG A 79 -12.90 0.87 21.33
N THR A 80 -13.35 0.62 20.10
CA THR A 80 -12.47 0.51 18.93
C THR A 80 -11.55 1.73 18.80
N HIS A 81 -10.28 1.46 18.54
CA HIS A 81 -9.24 2.46 18.41
C HIS A 81 -8.61 2.37 17.01
N VAL A 82 -8.65 3.48 16.26
CA VAL A 82 -8.07 3.58 14.92
C VAL A 82 -6.81 4.45 14.97
N ILE A 83 -5.66 3.85 14.70
CA ILE A 83 -4.39 4.56 14.61
C ILE A 83 -4.09 4.75 13.12
N VAL A 84 -4.01 5.99 12.67
CA VAL A 84 -3.60 6.31 11.30
C VAL A 84 -2.12 6.61 11.31
N ILE A 85 -1.34 5.86 10.54
CA ILE A 85 0.09 6.12 10.34
C ILE A 85 0.32 6.53 8.89
N LYS A 86 0.95 7.69 8.71
CA LYS A 86 1.41 8.11 7.38
C LYS A 86 2.63 7.26 7.01
N THR A 87 2.54 6.54 5.90
CA THR A 87 3.65 5.71 5.40
C THR A 87 4.15 6.22 4.07
N SER A 88 5.43 5.99 3.78
CA SER A 88 5.99 6.29 2.47
C SER A 88 5.29 5.47 1.37
N PRO A 89 4.95 6.06 0.21
CA PRO A 89 4.39 5.33 -0.91
C PRO A 89 5.42 4.47 -1.66
N ASN A 90 6.71 4.70 -1.42
CA ASN A 90 7.79 4.16 -2.25
C ASN A 90 8.85 3.35 -1.48
N ASP A 91 8.78 3.32 -0.14
CA ASP A 91 9.70 2.54 0.68
C ASP A 91 9.14 1.14 0.95
N TRP A 92 9.95 0.13 0.67
CA TRP A 92 9.56 -1.26 0.80
C TRP A 92 10.53 -1.98 1.74
N THR A 93 9.99 -2.80 2.62
CA THR A 93 10.81 -3.80 3.31
C THR A 93 11.40 -4.75 2.28
N GLU A 94 12.69 -5.05 2.41
CA GLU A 94 13.35 -6.04 1.57
C GLU A 94 12.66 -7.41 1.72
N GLY A 95 12.44 -8.06 0.59
CA GLY A 95 11.73 -9.33 0.53
C GLY A 95 10.85 -9.45 -0.71
N GLY A 96 10.45 -10.67 -0.99
CA GLY A 96 9.57 -10.97 -2.12
C GLY A 96 9.55 -12.44 -2.45
N SER A 97 8.61 -12.80 -3.29
CA SER A 97 8.57 -14.08 -4.00
C SER A 97 8.29 -13.80 -5.45
N PHE A 98 8.68 -14.71 -6.33
CA PHE A 98 8.28 -14.60 -7.72
C PHE A 98 6.75 -14.58 -7.81
N TRP A 99 6.19 -13.51 -8.35
CA TRP A 99 4.78 -13.37 -8.62
C TRP A 99 4.58 -13.24 -10.12
N GLU A 100 3.87 -14.20 -10.72
CA GLU A 100 3.51 -14.15 -12.12
C GLU A 100 2.45 -13.07 -12.36
N VAL A 101 2.93 -11.88 -12.68
CA VAL A 101 2.11 -10.73 -13.09
C VAL A 101 2.24 -10.57 -14.61
N GLY A 102 1.12 -10.32 -15.29
CA GLY A 102 1.13 -10.17 -16.75
C GLY A 102 2.06 -9.05 -17.22
N VAL A 103 2.80 -9.29 -18.32
CA VAL A 103 3.58 -8.29 -19.05
C VAL A 103 3.09 -8.27 -20.50
N PRO A 104 2.87 -7.10 -21.12
CA PRO A 104 2.57 -7.01 -22.55
C PRO A 104 3.61 -7.75 -23.40
N THR A 105 3.16 -8.60 -24.31
CA THR A 105 4.04 -9.37 -25.21
C THR A 105 4.68 -8.51 -26.30
N THR A 106 4.11 -7.34 -26.58
CA THR A 106 4.61 -6.35 -27.52
C THR A 106 4.51 -4.96 -26.89
N SER A 107 5.54 -4.13 -27.07
CA SER A 107 5.56 -2.75 -26.57
C SER A 107 6.58 -1.91 -27.32
N HIS A 108 6.30 -0.62 -27.48
CA HIS A 108 7.28 0.36 -27.94
C HIS A 108 8.30 0.75 -26.85
N ARG A 109 8.03 0.37 -25.59
CA ARG A 109 8.91 0.62 -24.44
C ARG A 109 9.89 -0.54 -24.26
N PRO A 110 11.21 -0.32 -24.42
CA PRO A 110 12.22 -1.37 -24.20
C PRO A 110 12.16 -1.97 -22.79
N GLU A 111 11.76 -1.18 -21.78
CA GLU A 111 11.63 -1.61 -20.39
C GLU A 111 10.58 -2.72 -20.23
N VAL A 112 9.47 -2.63 -20.97
CA VAL A 112 8.40 -3.63 -20.94
C VAL A 112 8.87 -4.92 -21.59
N LEU A 113 9.60 -4.84 -22.71
CA LEU A 113 10.17 -6.03 -23.36
C LEU A 113 11.15 -6.76 -22.44
N LYS A 114 12.03 -5.99 -21.77
CA LYS A 114 12.97 -6.52 -20.76
C LYS A 114 12.25 -7.16 -19.57
N ALA A 115 11.20 -6.53 -19.04
CA ALA A 115 10.38 -7.13 -17.98
C ALA A 115 9.73 -8.45 -18.44
N GLY A 116 9.31 -8.52 -19.71
CA GLY A 116 8.77 -9.75 -20.30
C GLY A 116 9.79 -10.88 -20.37
N GLU A 117 11.06 -10.58 -20.63
CA GLU A 117 12.16 -11.56 -20.55
C GLU A 117 12.37 -12.07 -19.13
N VAL A 118 12.43 -11.17 -18.14
CA VAL A 118 12.54 -11.52 -16.72
C VAL A 118 11.38 -12.41 -16.28
N MET A 119 10.15 -12.07 -16.66
CA MET A 119 8.96 -12.86 -16.34
C MET A 119 9.04 -14.26 -16.94
N ARG A 120 9.44 -14.38 -18.21
CA ARG A 120 9.56 -15.66 -18.91
C ARG A 120 10.65 -16.55 -18.30
N GLU A 121 11.74 -15.96 -17.83
CA GLU A 121 12.80 -16.69 -17.13
C GLU A 121 12.34 -17.15 -15.74
N GLY A 122 11.71 -16.26 -14.96
CA GLY A 122 11.17 -16.60 -13.65
C GLY A 122 10.14 -17.73 -13.69
N LYS A 123 9.29 -17.75 -14.73
CA LYS A 123 8.32 -18.85 -14.94
C LYS A 123 8.98 -20.22 -15.11
N LYS A 124 10.19 -20.32 -15.66
CA LYS A 124 10.91 -21.60 -15.77
C LYS A 124 11.29 -22.19 -14.42
N GLN A 125 11.41 -21.35 -13.39
CA GLN A 125 11.73 -21.74 -12.02
C GLN A 125 10.49 -22.09 -11.19
N GLN A 126 9.28 -21.91 -11.74
CA GLN A 126 8.07 -22.35 -11.05
C GLN A 126 8.08 -23.86 -10.90
N ARG A 127 7.79 -24.33 -9.67
CA ARG A 127 7.57 -25.75 -9.43
C ARG A 127 6.42 -26.22 -10.31
N ILE A 128 6.69 -27.15 -11.20
CA ILE A 128 5.64 -27.89 -11.91
C ILE A 128 4.89 -28.68 -10.82
N GLY A 129 3.58 -28.44 -10.71
CA GLY A 129 2.72 -29.13 -9.76
C GLY A 129 2.84 -30.65 -9.91
N TRP A 130 2.46 -31.37 -8.87
CA TRP A 130 2.34 -32.84 -8.90
C TRP A 130 1.35 -33.32 -9.97
#